data_AF-A0A916QPN5-F1
#
_entry.id   AF-A0A916QPN5-F1
#
_cell.length_a   1.000
_cell.length_b   1.000
_cell.length_c   1.000
_cell.angle_alpha   90.00
_cell.angle_beta   90.00
_cell.angle_gamma   90.00
#
_symmetry.space_group_name_H-M   'P 1'
#
loop_
_entity.id
_entity.type
_entity.pdbx_description
1 polymer ?
#
loop_
_entity_poly.entity_id
_entity_poly.type
_entity_poly.pdbx_seq_one_letter_code
_entity_poly.pdbx_strand_id
1 'polypeptide(L)'
;MAQHAGYSRWCYNWGLSLWNAAYIDGYKPNIRKLREVFTNHTKPLYPWMKNLSSKVYQYAFINLGEAFKRFFKGLGKYPRFKKKGKSDSFTIENQWKTNRIKRMESQITFYWYGQNL
;
A
#
# COMPACT_ATOMS: atom_id res chain seq x y z
N MET A 1 4.63 17.86 0.96
CA MET A 1 3.94 17.03 -0.07
C MET A 1 4.90 16.30 -1.02
N ALA A 2 5.84 16.97 -1.69
CA ALA A 2 6.71 16.35 -2.71
C ALA A 2 7.51 15.13 -2.21
N GLN A 3 7.98 15.14 -0.95
CA GLN A 3 8.69 14.02 -0.34
C GLN A 3 7.83 12.75 -0.23
N HIS A 4 6.54 12.87 0.10
CA HIS A 4 5.63 11.73 0.20
C HIS A 4 5.30 11.14 -1.18
N ALA A 5 5.14 11.98 -2.20
CA ALA A 5 4.97 11.52 -3.57
C ALA A 5 6.23 10.78 -4.07
N GLY A 6 7.42 11.33 -3.77
CA GLY A 6 8.70 10.69 -4.05
C GLY A 6 8.84 9.33 -3.34
N TYR A 7 8.44 9.25 -2.07
CA TYR A 7 8.46 8.00 -1.31
C TYR A 7 7.49 6.95 -1.85
N SER A 8 6.27 7.35 -2.22
CA SER A 8 5.31 6.45 -2.85
C SER A 8 5.84 5.87 -4.17
N ARG A 9 6.44 6.73 -5.01
CA ARG A 9 7.08 6.32 -6.26
C ARG A 9 8.22 5.35 -6.01
N TRP A 10 9.09 5.66 -5.05
CA TRP A 10 10.22 4.81 -4.67
C TRP A 10 9.73 3.42 -4.24
N CYS A 11 8.75 3.35 -3.33
CA CYS A 11 8.21 2.09 -2.84
C CYS A 11 7.55 1.27 -3.97
N TYR A 12 6.77 1.91 -4.82
CA TYR A 12 6.16 1.25 -5.97
C TYR A 12 7.22 0.63 -6.88
N ASN A 13 8.26 1.39 -7.21
CA ASN A 13 9.34 0.93 -8.10
C ASN A 13 10.16 -0.18 -7.45
N TRP A 14 10.53 -0.04 -6.18
CA TRP A 14 11.21 -1.09 -5.42
C TRP A 14 10.39 -2.39 -5.40
N GLY A 15 9.08 -2.28 -5.14
CA GLY A 15 8.17 -3.42 -5.13
C GLY A 15 8.06 -4.09 -6.50
N LEU A 16 7.97 -3.31 -7.57
CA LEU A 16 7.95 -3.85 -8.94
C LEU A 16 9.27 -4.55 -9.29
N SER A 17 10.42 -3.99 -8.89
CA SER A 17 11.72 -4.62 -9.11
C SER A 17 11.82 -5.98 -8.41
N LEU A 18 11.41 -6.06 -7.14
CA LEU A 18 11.42 -7.31 -6.38
C LEU A 18 10.43 -8.33 -6.96
N TRP A 19 9.26 -7.86 -7.40
CA TRP A 19 8.26 -8.70 -8.04
C TRP A 19 8.80 -9.33 -9.34
N ASN A 20 9.48 -8.54 -10.16
CA ASN A 20 10.08 -9.01 -11.41
C ASN A 20 11.18 -10.04 -11.14
N ALA A 21 12.06 -9.78 -10.17
CA ALA A 21 13.09 -10.74 -9.76
C ALA A 21 12.49 -12.06 -9.29
N ALA A 22 11.52 -11.99 -8.36
CA ALA A 22 10.83 -13.18 -7.87
C ALA A 22 10.14 -13.99 -8.98
N TYR A 23 9.60 -13.31 -10.00
CA TYR A 23 8.97 -13.96 -11.14
C TYR A 23 9.98 -14.66 -12.06
N ILE A 24 11.15 -14.05 -12.29
CA ILE A 24 12.25 -14.66 -13.05
C ILE A 24 12.72 -15.95 -12.36
N ASP A 25 12.77 -15.94 -11.03
CA ASP A 25 13.15 -17.10 -10.21
C ASP A 25 12.02 -18.16 -10.09
N GLY A 26 10.88 -17.96 -10.77
CA GLY A 26 9.75 -18.91 -10.79
C GLY A 26 8.80 -18.82 -9.59
N TYR A 27 8.99 -17.85 -8.69
CA TYR A 27 8.09 -17.64 -7.56
C TYR A 27 6.80 -16.90 -7.95
N LYS A 28 5.76 -17.09 -7.14
CA LYS A 28 4.50 -16.34 -7.21
C LYS A 28 4.49 -15.25 -6.12
N PRO A 29 4.96 -14.03 -6.42
CA PRO A 29 4.99 -12.94 -5.46
C PRO A 29 3.59 -12.56 -4.95
N ASN A 30 3.52 -12.16 -3.68
CA ASN A 30 2.30 -11.74 -3.00
C ASN A 30 2.58 -10.42 -2.27
N ILE A 31 1.64 -9.47 -2.34
CA ILE A 31 1.73 -8.17 -1.67
C ILE A 31 1.96 -8.28 -0.16
N ARG A 32 1.39 -9.29 0.51
CA ARG A 32 1.63 -9.52 1.94
C ARG A 32 3.11 -9.78 2.22
N LYS A 33 3.72 -10.72 1.49
CA LYS A 33 5.14 -11.07 1.59
C LYS A 33 6.04 -9.90 1.19
N LEU A 34 5.67 -9.17 0.13
CA LEU A 34 6.40 -7.98 -0.30
C LEU A 34 6.43 -6.89 0.79
N ARG A 35 5.31 -6.68 1.48
CA ARG A 35 5.23 -5.73 2.60
C ARG A 35 6.05 -6.18 3.80
N GLU A 36 6.03 -7.46 4.10
CA GLU A 36 6.81 -8.08 5.17
C GLU A 36 8.31 -7.89 4.92
N VAL A 37 8.79 -8.28 3.73
CA VAL A 37 10.19 -8.09 3.32
C VAL A 37 10.58 -6.61 3.36
N PHE A 38 9.73 -5.74 2.85
CA PHE A 38 9.98 -4.29 2.90
C PHE A 38 10.13 -3.79 4.33
N THR A 39 9.21 -4.15 5.22
CA THR A 39 9.16 -3.60 6.59
C THR A 39 10.32 -4.12 7.42
N ASN A 40 10.67 -5.40 7.27
CA ASN A 40 11.67 -6.07 8.10
C ASN A 40 13.11 -5.86 7.59
N HIS A 41 13.31 -5.84 6.27
CA HIS A 41 14.67 -5.83 5.70
C HIS A 41 15.02 -4.53 4.99
N THR A 42 14.08 -3.91 4.28
CA THR A 42 14.40 -2.74 3.44
C THR A 42 14.27 -1.43 4.19
N LYS A 43 13.11 -1.17 4.82
CA LYS A 43 12.79 0.07 5.51
C LYS A 43 13.83 0.46 6.58
N PRO A 44 14.39 -0.47 7.39
CA PRO A 44 15.41 -0.12 8.38
C PRO A 44 16.70 0.46 7.77
N LEU A 45 17.02 0.11 6.52
CA LEU A 45 18.22 0.58 5.81
C LEU A 45 18.10 2.04 5.34
N TYR A 46 16.90 2.62 5.40
CA TYR A 46 16.63 3.98 4.92
C TYR A 46 16.07 4.86 6.05
N PRO A 47 16.93 5.46 6.89
CA PRO A 47 16.50 6.25 8.05
C PRO A 47 15.53 7.38 7.70
N TRP A 48 15.67 8.01 6.53
CA TRP A 48 14.79 9.08 6.06
C TRP A 48 13.32 8.65 5.92
N MET A 49 13.04 7.36 5.74
CA MET A 49 11.66 6.84 5.65
C MET A 49 10.91 6.88 6.98
N LYS A 50 11.62 6.98 8.12
CA LYS A 50 11.00 7.05 9.45
C LYS A 50 10.15 8.33 9.62
N ASN A 51 10.54 9.40 8.94
CA ASN A 51 9.85 10.70 9.00
C ASN A 51 8.62 10.78 8.09
N LEU A 52 8.30 9.71 7.36
CA LEU A 52 7.22 9.67 6.38
C LEU A 52 6.12 8.71 6.83
N SER A 53 4.87 9.03 6.49
CA SER A 53 3.73 8.22 6.89
C SER A 53 3.83 6.78 6.35
N SER A 54 3.62 5.81 7.23
CA SER A 54 3.59 4.39 6.86
C SER A 54 2.48 4.05 5.87
N LYS A 55 1.41 4.84 5.82
CA LYS A 55 0.32 4.65 4.87
C LYS A 55 0.79 4.82 3.42
N VAL A 56 1.77 5.70 3.18
CA VAL A 56 2.26 6.00 1.83
C VAL A 56 2.83 4.75 1.14
N TYR A 57 3.69 3.99 1.81
CA TYR A 57 4.24 2.77 1.23
C TYR A 57 3.20 1.63 1.17
N GLN A 58 2.31 1.55 2.18
CA GLN A 58 1.24 0.55 2.19
C GLN A 58 0.33 0.70 0.97
N TYR A 59 -0.11 1.92 0.67
CA TYR A 59 -0.90 2.21 -0.53
C TYR A 59 -0.09 2.06 -1.81
N ALA A 60 1.21 2.38 -1.82
CA ALA A 60 2.06 2.11 -2.97
C ALA A 60 2.05 0.63 -3.36
N PHE A 61 2.14 -0.27 -2.37
CA PHE A 61 2.05 -1.71 -2.59
C PHE A 61 0.65 -2.20 -2.94
N ILE A 62 -0.41 -1.64 -2.31
CA ILE A 62 -1.79 -1.96 -2.70
C ILE A 62 -2.03 -1.62 -4.18
N ASN A 63 -1.59 -0.43 -4.61
CA ASN A 63 -1.70 0.00 -6.00
C ASN A 63 -0.90 -0.90 -6.96
N LEU A 64 0.27 -1.39 -6.54
CA LEU A 64 1.03 -2.38 -7.31
C LEU A 64 0.27 -3.71 -7.44
N GLY A 65 -0.30 -4.20 -6.34
CA GLY A 65 -1.11 -5.42 -6.34
C GLY A 65 -2.34 -5.32 -7.24
N GLU A 66 -3.05 -4.20 -7.19
CA GLU A 66 -4.20 -3.95 -8.06
C GLU A 66 -3.79 -3.84 -9.53
N ALA A 67 -2.63 -3.25 -9.83
CA ALA A 67 -2.11 -3.20 -11.19
C ALA A 67 -1.84 -4.61 -11.74
N PHE A 68 -1.22 -5.50 -10.96
CA PHE A 68 -1.03 -6.90 -11.34
C PHE A 68 -2.35 -7.66 -11.45
N LYS A 69 -3.29 -7.45 -10.52
CA LYS A 69 -4.62 -8.06 -10.58
C LYS A 69 -5.35 -7.69 -11.88
N ARG A 70 -5.28 -6.43 -12.30
CA ARG A 70 -5.87 -5.97 -13.58
C ARG A 70 -5.14 -6.56 -14.79
N PHE A 71 -3.82 -6.66 -14.72
CA PHE A 71 -3.02 -7.30 -15.76
C PHE A 71 -3.41 -8.77 -15.96
N PHE A 72 -3.50 -9.56 -14.89
CA PHE A 72 -3.92 -10.98 -14.97
C PHE A 72 -5.36 -11.17 -15.43
N LYS A 73 -6.23 -10.17 -15.24
CA LYS A 73 -7.60 -10.15 -15.78
C LYS A 73 -7.68 -9.70 -17.24
N GLY A 74 -6.56 -9.34 -17.88
CA GLY A 74 -6.56 -8.75 -19.23
C GLY A 74 -7.13 -7.33 -19.30
N LEU A 75 -7.43 -6.69 -18.17
CA LEU A 75 -8.02 -5.35 -18.08
C LEU A 75 -6.98 -4.22 -18.09
N GLY A 76 -5.69 -4.57 -18.15
CA GLY A 76 -4.59 -3.62 -18.04
C GLY A 76 -3.29 -4.17 -18.60
N LYS A 77 -2.37 -3.26 -18.90
CA LYS A 77 -1.01 -3.61 -19.31
C LYS A 77 -0.16 -4.01 -18.12
N TYR A 78 0.95 -4.68 -18.38
CA TYR A 78 1.94 -5.01 -17.37
C TYR A 78 2.38 -3.77 -16.58
N PRO A 79 2.50 -3.84 -15.24
CA PRO A 79 2.94 -2.71 -14.42
C PRO A 79 4.32 -2.17 -14.84
N ARG A 80 4.47 -0.84 -14.88
CA ARG A 80 5.70 -0.18 -15.32
C ARG A 80 6.29 0.69 -14.22
N PHE A 81 7.61 0.86 -14.22
CA PHE A 81 8.27 1.80 -13.33
C PHE A 81 7.71 3.22 -13.49
N LYS A 82 7.40 3.85 -12.35
CA LYS A 82 6.90 5.22 -12.27
C LYS A 82 8.04 6.22 -12.45
N LYS A 83 7.80 7.28 -13.23
CA LYS A 83 8.73 8.38 -13.49
C LYS A 83 8.33 9.63 -12.73
N LYS A 84 9.32 10.40 -12.27
CA LYS A 84 9.11 11.72 -11.63
C LYS A 84 8.43 12.68 -12.61
N GLY A 85 7.50 13.50 -12.11
CA GLY A 85 6.85 14.57 -12.89
C GLY A 85 5.75 14.13 -13.86
N LYS A 86 5.48 12.82 -14.05
CA LYS A 86 4.36 12.36 -14.89
C LYS A 86 3.08 12.10 -14.12
N SER A 87 3.16 11.45 -12.97
CA SER A 87 2.00 11.00 -12.19
C SER A 87 2.38 10.85 -10.72
N ASP A 88 2.97 11.91 -10.17
CA ASP A 88 3.41 11.94 -8.79
C ASP A 88 2.21 12.13 -7.86
N SER A 89 1.74 11.02 -7.29
CA SER A 89 0.64 10.99 -6.34
C SER A 89 0.96 10.04 -5.19
N PHE A 90 0.32 10.26 -4.05
CA PHE A 90 0.38 9.38 -2.90
C PHE A 90 -0.97 9.38 -2.19
N THR A 91 -1.28 8.27 -1.53
CA THR A 91 -2.52 8.11 -0.77
C THR A 91 -2.20 8.12 0.71
N ILE A 92 -2.89 8.99 1.45
CA ILE A 92 -2.92 9.00 2.91
C ILE A 92 -4.38 8.82 3.33
N GLU A 93 -4.63 7.88 4.23
CA GLU A 93 -5.96 7.66 4.79
C GLU A 93 -6.26 8.75 5.83
N ASN A 94 -7.43 9.39 5.72
CA ASN A 94 -7.87 10.34 6.75
C ASN A 94 -8.38 9.57 7.98
N GLN A 95 -7.52 9.39 8.96
CA GLN A 95 -7.81 8.64 10.19
C GLN A 95 -9.00 9.20 10.99
N TRP A 96 -9.30 10.50 10.89
CA TRP A 96 -10.46 11.10 11.57
C TRP A 96 -11.79 10.49 11.12
N LYS A 97 -11.94 10.25 9.82
CA LYS A 97 -13.16 9.63 9.28
C LYS A 97 -13.26 8.16 9.71
N THR A 98 -12.15 7.42 9.63
CA THR A 98 -12.11 6.00 10.01
C THR A 98 -12.43 5.80 11.50
N ASN A 99 -11.84 6.61 12.39
CA ASN A 99 -12.09 6.51 13.83
C ASN A 99 -13.53 6.89 14.20
N ARG A 100 -14.10 7.89 13.51
CA ARG A 100 -15.51 8.29 13.72
C ARG A 100 -16.47 7.16 13.34
N ILE A 101 -16.25 6.50 12.20
CA ILE A 101 -17.08 5.37 11.75
C ILE A 101 -17.01 4.21 12.76
N LYS A 102 -15.80 3.81 13.18
CA LYS A 102 -15.63 2.76 14.19
C LYS A 102 -16.36 3.08 15.50
N ARG A 103 -16.32 4.35 15.93
CA ARG A 103 -17.05 4.79 17.14
C ARG A 103 -18.56 4.74 16.95
N MET A 104 -19.07 5.06 15.77
CA MET A 104 -20.49 4.94 15.46
C MET A 104 -20.93 3.47 15.41
N GLU A 105 -20.14 2.58 14.79
CA GLU A 105 -20.41 1.14 14.74
C GLU A 105 -20.41 0.50 16.13
N SER A 106 -19.47 0.89 17.01
CA SER A 106 -19.45 0.40 18.40
C SER A 106 -20.66 0.90 19.20
N GLN A 107 -21.12 2.13 18.95
CA GLN A 107 -22.34 2.65 19.58
C GLN A 107 -23.57 1.90 19.09
N ILE A 108 -23.73 1.76 17.77
CA ILE A 108 -24.84 1.02 17.15
C ILE A 108 -24.90 -0.41 17.66
N THR A 109 -23.78 -1.15 17.63
CA THR A 109 -23.72 -2.52 18.14
C THR A 109 -24.08 -2.60 19.63
N PHE A 110 -23.56 -1.70 20.46
CA PHE A 110 -23.95 -1.61 21.88
C PHE A 110 -25.47 -1.41 22.07
N TYR A 111 -26.10 -0.52 21.28
CA TYR A 111 -27.55 -0.30 21.33
C TYR A 111 -28.36 -1.52 20.86
N TRP A 112 -27.96 -2.21 19.78
CA TRP A 112 -28.68 -3.39 19.28
C TRP A 112 -28.59 -4.61 20.20
N TYR A 113 -27.46 -4.83 20.88
CA TYR A 113 -27.31 -5.91 21.86
C TYR A 113 -28.02 -5.59 23.19
N GLY A 114 -28.18 -4.31 23.54
CA GLY A 114 -28.85 -3.89 24.77
C GLY A 114 -30.39 -3.89 24.72
N GLN A 115 -31.01 -4.04 23.55
CA GLN A 115 -32.48 -4.10 23.40
C GLN A 115 -33.03 -5.52 23.13
N ASN A 116 -32.16 -6.52 22.98
CA ASN A 116 -32.54 -7.93 22.82
C ASN A 116 -32.28 -8.77 24.10
N LEU A 117 -32.20 -8.10 25.24
CA LEU A 117 -32.20 -8.65 26.60
C LEU A 117 -33.39 -8.08 27.36
#